data_AF-A0A9D7DJC9-F1
#
_entry.id   AF-A0A9D7DJC9-F1
#
_cell.length_a   1.000
_cell.length_b   1.000
_cell.length_c   1.000
_cell.angle_alpha   90.00
_cell.angle_beta   90.00
_cell.angle_gamma   90.00
#
_symmetry.space_group_name_H-M   'P 1'
#
loop_
_entity.id
_entity.type
_entity.pdbx_description
1 polymer ?
#
loop_
_entity_poly.entity_id
_entity_poly.type
_entity_poly.pdbx_seq_one_letter_code
_entity_poly.pdbx_strand_id
1 'polypeptide(L)'
;MTRILALIVVCSFATNLHAQAKDPLAELAGTSKQQWSTIGTKSAPTGACTGGEAFYTFQRKPAQVVVQKCASGAWTSNTDAITNWTAGGKSGIAFGGAKYEVKSLPASAPACKGNANCVRLVTMPDGKTDATRTIYLAH
;
A
#
# COMPACT_ATOMS: atom_id res chain seq x y z
N MET A 1 29.55 37.97 -50.56
CA MET A 1 28.52 37.04 -50.07
C MET A 1 29.09 36.33 -48.85
N THR A 2 28.69 36.72 -47.64
CA THR A 2 29.25 36.19 -46.40
C THR A 2 28.09 35.64 -45.58
N ARG A 3 28.01 34.31 -45.44
CA ARG A 3 26.93 33.64 -44.72
C ARG A 3 27.32 33.50 -43.25
N ILE A 4 26.60 34.19 -42.38
CA ILE A 4 26.69 34.05 -40.93
C ILE A 4 25.75 32.89 -40.54
N LEU A 5 26.32 31.77 -40.08
CA LEU A 5 25.56 30.69 -39.45
C LEU A 5 25.34 31.08 -37.98
N ALA A 6 24.09 31.39 -37.62
CA ALA A 6 23.67 31.56 -36.23
C ALA A 6 23.41 30.17 -35.62
N LEU A 7 24.21 29.78 -34.64
CA LEU A 7 24.04 28.56 -33.86
C LEU A 7 22.98 28.82 -32.77
N ILE A 8 21.76 28.32 -32.98
CA ILE A 8 20.69 28.38 -31.99
C ILE A 8 20.97 27.29 -30.95
N VAL A 9 21.56 27.69 -29.81
CA VAL A 9 21.67 26.85 -28.62
C VAL A 9 20.27 26.72 -28.02
N VAL A 10 19.58 25.64 -28.35
CA VAL A 10 18.33 25.26 -27.70
C VAL A 10 18.69 24.75 -26.31
N CYS A 11 18.53 25.59 -25.29
CA CYS A 11 18.54 25.17 -23.90
C CYS A 11 17.39 24.19 -23.69
N SER A 12 17.68 22.90 -23.74
CA SER A 12 16.78 21.85 -23.31
C SER A 12 16.51 22.04 -21.82
N PHE A 13 15.34 22.56 -21.49
CA PHE A 13 14.82 22.53 -20.13
C PHE A 13 14.72 21.07 -19.71
N ALA A 14 15.69 20.61 -18.93
CA ALA A 14 15.58 19.37 -18.17
C ALA A 14 14.41 19.57 -17.19
N THR A 15 13.23 19.10 -17.57
CA THR A 15 12.13 18.96 -16.64
C THR A 15 12.58 17.94 -15.60
N ASN A 16 12.96 18.44 -14.43
CA ASN A 16 13.10 17.65 -13.23
C ASN A 16 11.76 16.95 -12.99
N LEU A 17 11.66 15.71 -13.47
CA LEU A 17 10.58 14.80 -13.22
C LEU A 17 10.63 14.46 -11.72
N HIS A 18 10.10 15.38 -10.89
CA HIS A 18 9.77 15.06 -9.52
C HIS A 18 8.75 13.94 -9.59
N ALA A 19 9.21 12.70 -9.37
CA ALA A 19 8.32 11.58 -9.13
C ALA A 19 7.41 12.00 -7.97
N GLN A 20 6.16 12.37 -8.27
CA GLN A 20 5.18 12.70 -7.26
C GLN A 20 5.12 11.49 -6.32
N ALA A 21 5.46 11.71 -5.05
CA ALA A 21 5.36 10.68 -4.03
C ALA A 21 3.91 10.18 -4.05
N LYS A 22 3.71 8.94 -4.50
CA LYS A 22 2.39 8.31 -4.60
C LYS A 22 1.77 8.31 -3.21
N ASP A 23 0.59 8.91 -3.04
CA ASP A 23 -0.13 8.94 -1.77
C ASP A 23 -0.52 7.49 -1.39
N PRO A 24 0.14 6.88 -0.40
CA PRO A 24 -0.05 5.46 -0.08
C PRO A 24 -1.45 5.21 0.50
N LEU A 25 -2.08 6.21 1.13
CA LEU A 25 -3.44 6.09 1.61
C LEU A 25 -4.45 6.20 0.47
N ALA A 26 -4.18 7.02 -0.56
CA ALA A 26 -5.03 7.04 -1.76
C ALA A 26 -4.98 5.70 -2.51
N GLU A 27 -3.83 5.04 -2.54
CA GLU A 27 -3.69 3.69 -3.10
C GLU A 27 -4.54 2.66 -2.34
N LEU A 28 -4.59 2.77 -1.01
CA LEU A 28 -5.30 1.83 -0.15
C LEU A 28 -6.78 2.13 0.04
N ALA A 29 -7.21 3.39 0.05
CA ALA A 29 -8.59 3.78 0.32
C ALA A 29 -9.35 4.29 -0.92
N GLY A 30 -8.68 4.41 -2.07
CA GLY A 30 -9.24 5.00 -3.27
C GLY A 30 -9.66 6.45 -3.05
N THR A 31 -10.90 6.79 -3.40
CA THR A 31 -11.47 8.13 -3.21
C THR A 31 -11.98 8.36 -1.79
N SER A 32 -12.47 7.33 -1.10
CA SER A 32 -13.13 7.47 0.21
C SER A 32 -12.77 6.34 1.17
N LYS A 33 -13.15 5.11 0.83
CA LYS A 33 -13.02 3.91 1.64
C LYS A 33 -12.87 2.68 0.74
N GLN A 34 -12.03 1.74 1.14
CA GLN A 34 -11.85 0.48 0.43
C GLN A 34 -11.55 -0.65 1.41
N GLN A 35 -12.18 -1.81 1.19
CA GLN A 35 -11.91 -3.03 1.95
C GLN A 35 -10.96 -3.94 1.18
N TRP A 36 -9.99 -4.52 1.86
CA TRP A 36 -9.06 -5.49 1.31
C TRP A 36 -9.13 -6.79 2.11
N SER A 37 -8.89 -7.90 1.45
CA SER A 37 -8.76 -9.22 2.07
C SER A 37 -7.31 -9.70 2.03
N THR A 38 -6.86 -10.39 3.06
CA THR A 38 -5.58 -11.10 3.01
C THR A 38 -5.61 -12.22 1.99
N ILE A 39 -4.58 -12.29 1.14
CA ILE A 39 -4.44 -13.39 0.18
C ILE A 39 -3.93 -14.64 0.92
N GLY A 40 -4.49 -15.81 0.57
CA GLY A 40 -4.03 -17.13 1.05
C GLY A 40 -5.12 -17.88 1.82
N THR A 41 -5.56 -17.32 2.95
CA THR A 41 -6.57 -17.96 3.82
C THR A 41 -7.94 -17.34 3.58
N LYS A 42 -8.93 -18.17 3.22
CA LYS A 42 -10.34 -17.77 3.10
C LYS A 42 -11.21 -18.81 3.80
N SER A 43 -12.16 -18.37 4.61
CA SER A 43 -13.19 -19.26 5.15
C SER A 43 -14.23 -19.61 4.09
N ALA A 44 -14.92 -20.73 4.31
CA ALA A 44 -16.09 -21.06 3.52
C ALA A 44 -17.21 -20.04 3.81
N PRO A 45 -18.06 -19.68 2.83
CA PRO A 45 -19.06 -18.60 2.97
C PRO A 45 -20.02 -18.71 4.17
N THR A 46 -20.23 -19.92 4.68
CA THR A 46 -21.17 -20.22 5.77
C THR A 46 -20.49 -20.83 7.01
N GLY A 47 -19.15 -20.86 7.04
CA GLY A 47 -18.38 -21.45 8.12
C GLY A 47 -17.93 -20.43 9.17
N ALA A 48 -17.39 -20.94 10.28
CA ALA A 48 -16.57 -20.11 11.17
C ALA A 48 -15.37 -19.54 10.38
N CYS A 49 -14.87 -18.38 10.81
CA CYS A 49 -13.71 -17.79 10.15
C CYS A 49 -12.46 -18.67 10.33
N THR A 50 -11.51 -18.59 9.40
CA THR A 50 -10.28 -19.39 9.47
C THR A 50 -9.14 -18.55 10.04
N GLY A 51 -8.37 -19.10 10.99
CA GLY A 51 -7.21 -18.42 11.56
C GLY A 51 -6.23 -17.94 10.47
N GLY A 52 -5.84 -16.66 10.55
CA GLY A 52 -5.00 -16.02 9.52
C GLY A 52 -5.79 -15.24 8.46
N GLU A 53 -7.12 -15.42 8.38
CA GLU A 53 -7.97 -14.56 7.56
C GLU A 53 -8.13 -13.19 8.22
N ALA A 54 -8.01 -12.14 7.40
CA ALA A 54 -8.25 -10.78 7.84
C ALA A 54 -8.79 -9.88 6.72
N PHE A 55 -9.61 -8.92 7.13
CA PHE A 55 -10.07 -7.80 6.29
C PHE A 55 -9.51 -6.48 6.82
N TYR A 56 -9.08 -5.62 5.91
CA TYR A 56 -8.55 -4.30 6.20
C TYR A 56 -9.37 -3.27 5.46
N THR A 57 -10.08 -2.43 6.18
CA THR A 57 -10.93 -1.41 5.59
C THR A 57 -10.32 -0.04 5.82
N PHE A 58 -9.62 0.47 4.81
CA PHE A 58 -8.97 1.77 4.84
C PHE A 58 -9.97 2.87 4.51
N GLN A 59 -9.88 4.00 5.21
CA GLN A 59 -10.72 5.16 5.04
C GLN A 59 -9.85 6.43 5.02
N ARG A 60 -10.18 7.38 4.14
CA ARG A 60 -9.44 8.64 4.02
C ARG A 60 -9.76 9.67 5.09
N LYS A 61 -11.03 9.76 5.50
CA LYS A 61 -11.52 10.79 6.44
C LYS A 61 -12.55 10.20 7.42
N PRO A 62 -12.23 10.10 8.73
CA PRO A 62 -10.88 10.25 9.29
C PRO A 62 -9.92 9.22 8.66
N ALA A 63 -8.63 9.52 8.66
CA ALA A 63 -7.61 8.58 8.18
C ALA A 63 -7.49 7.43 9.18
N GLN A 64 -8.05 6.27 8.84
CA GLN A 64 -8.10 5.10 9.73
C GLN A 64 -8.19 3.80 8.94
N VAL A 65 -7.88 2.69 9.60
CA VAL A 65 -8.16 1.35 9.13
C VAL A 65 -8.96 0.58 10.18
N VAL A 66 -10.04 -0.06 9.73
CA VAL A 66 -10.72 -1.09 10.52
C VAL A 66 -10.10 -2.43 10.14
N VAL A 67 -9.46 -3.06 11.11
CA VAL A 67 -8.82 -4.36 10.96
C VAL A 67 -9.74 -5.40 11.57
N GLN A 68 -10.23 -6.32 10.77
CA GLN A 68 -11.04 -7.45 11.21
C GLN A 68 -10.24 -8.73 11.04
N LYS A 69 -9.90 -9.42 12.13
CA LYS A 69 -9.05 -10.63 12.13
C LYS A 69 -9.80 -11.80 12.72
N CYS A 70 -9.59 -12.97 12.14
CA CYS A 70 -10.11 -14.20 12.72
C CYS A 70 -9.21 -14.68 13.86
N ALA A 71 -9.77 -14.80 15.06
CA ALA A 71 -9.15 -15.41 16.22
C ALA A 71 -9.99 -16.63 16.64
N SER A 72 -9.46 -17.83 16.42
CA SER A 72 -10.06 -19.10 16.87
C SER A 72 -11.52 -19.31 16.44
N GLY A 73 -11.87 -18.97 15.19
CA GLY A 73 -13.22 -19.14 14.64
C GLY A 73 -14.16 -17.95 14.85
N ALA A 74 -13.71 -16.92 15.59
CA ALA A 74 -14.47 -15.69 15.81
C ALA A 74 -13.77 -14.47 15.19
N TRP A 75 -14.57 -13.56 14.63
CA TRP A 75 -14.08 -12.27 14.16
C TRP A 75 -13.85 -11.33 15.31
N THR A 76 -12.66 -10.74 15.36
CA THR A 76 -12.32 -9.62 16.22
C THR A 76 -12.09 -8.39 15.35
N SER A 77 -12.43 -7.21 15.83
CA SER A 77 -12.23 -5.96 15.09
C SER A 77 -11.57 -4.90 15.97
N ASN A 78 -10.62 -4.18 15.40
CA ASN A 78 -10.03 -3.00 15.99
C ASN A 78 -9.94 -1.88 14.94
N THR A 79 -10.00 -0.63 15.39
CA THR A 79 -9.82 0.54 14.53
C THR A 79 -8.55 1.26 14.93
N ASP A 80 -7.66 1.45 13.96
CA ASP A 80 -6.38 2.14 14.16
C ASP A 80 -6.36 3.42 13.32
N ALA A 81 -5.85 4.51 13.92
CA ALA A 81 -5.57 5.73 13.17
C ALA A 81 -4.44 5.50 12.17
N ILE A 82 -4.50 6.19 11.03
CA ILE A 82 -3.47 6.14 9.98
C ILE A 82 -2.71 7.45 9.92
N THR A 83 -1.38 7.33 9.84
CA THR A 83 -0.49 8.43 9.46
C THR A 83 0.36 8.04 8.25
N ASN A 84 0.45 8.91 7.25
CA ASN A 84 1.39 8.73 6.15
C ASN A 84 2.82 9.02 6.62
N TRP A 85 3.80 8.32 6.06
CA TRP A 85 5.22 8.59 6.30
C TRP A 85 6.02 8.47 5.00
N THR A 86 7.15 9.18 4.95
CA THR A 86 8.13 9.12 3.86
C THR A 86 9.53 9.21 4.46
N ALA A 87 10.43 8.30 4.07
CA ALA A 87 11.82 8.28 4.53
C ALA A 87 12.72 7.55 3.53
N GLY A 88 13.92 8.08 3.24
CA GLY A 88 14.92 7.40 2.41
C GLY A 88 14.42 6.97 1.02
N GLY A 89 13.55 7.78 0.39
CA GLY A 89 12.95 7.47 -0.91
C GLY A 89 11.78 6.47 -0.87
N LYS A 90 11.37 6.01 0.31
CA LYS A 90 10.22 5.12 0.52
C LYS A 90 9.06 5.89 1.14
N SER A 91 7.83 5.48 0.84
CA SER A 91 6.62 6.00 1.46
C SER A 91 5.69 4.88 1.91
N GLY A 92 4.78 5.22 2.82
CA GLY A 92 3.84 4.25 3.35
C GLY A 92 2.86 4.83 4.37
N ILE A 93 2.19 3.93 5.07
CA ILE A 93 1.27 4.26 6.16
C ILE A 93 1.74 3.65 7.47
N ALA A 94 1.35 4.22 8.60
CA ALA A 94 1.53 3.64 9.91
C ALA A 94 0.17 3.47 10.59
N PHE A 95 -0.03 2.31 11.20
CA PHE A 95 -1.19 1.95 12.01
C PHE A 95 -0.83 0.78 12.93
N GLY A 96 -1.56 0.57 14.02
CA GLY A 96 -1.33 -0.55 14.94
C GLY A 96 0.09 -0.61 15.53
N GLY A 97 0.76 0.54 15.63
CA GLY A 97 2.14 0.66 16.13
C GLY A 97 3.25 0.31 15.12
N ALA A 98 2.92 -0.04 13.87
CA ALA A 98 3.92 -0.39 12.84
C ALA A 98 3.86 0.55 11.63
N LYS A 99 5.00 0.73 10.96
CA LYS A 99 5.12 1.45 9.69
C LYS A 99 5.17 0.43 8.54
N TYR A 100 4.29 0.59 7.56
CA TYR A 100 4.18 -0.28 6.40
C TYR A 100 4.56 0.47 5.13
N GLU A 101 5.55 -0.04 4.39
CA GLU A 101 5.79 0.35 3.01
C GLU A 101 4.65 -0.22 2.16
N VAL A 102 4.03 0.62 1.33
CA VAL A 102 2.88 0.25 0.49
C VAL A 102 3.35 0.09 -0.95
N LYS A 103 3.10 -1.07 -1.56
CA LYS A 103 3.46 -1.32 -2.95
C LYS A 103 2.38 -2.07 -3.71
N SER A 104 1.78 -1.41 -4.70
CA SER A 104 0.96 -2.05 -5.72
C SER A 104 1.78 -3.11 -6.45
N LEU A 105 1.17 -4.27 -6.67
CA LEU A 105 1.74 -5.35 -7.44
C LEU A 105 0.93 -5.56 -8.72
N PRO A 106 1.57 -5.92 -9.85
CA PRO A 106 0.85 -6.28 -11.05
C PRO A 106 0.08 -7.59 -10.84
N ALA A 107 -1.01 -7.80 -11.59
CA ALA A 107 -1.78 -9.04 -11.55
C ALA A 107 -0.97 -10.30 -11.93
N SER A 108 0.16 -10.11 -12.65
CA SER A 108 1.11 -11.17 -12.98
C SER A 108 2.01 -11.60 -11.81
N ALA A 109 2.03 -10.85 -10.70
CA ALA A 109 2.82 -11.21 -9.53
C ALA A 109 2.28 -12.52 -8.93
N PRO A 110 3.14 -13.50 -8.56
CA PRO A 110 2.71 -14.79 -8.06
C PRO A 110 1.75 -14.70 -6.86
N ALA A 111 2.00 -13.76 -5.94
CA ALA A 111 1.16 -13.51 -4.77
C ALA A 111 -0.23 -12.95 -5.11
N CYS A 112 -0.41 -12.41 -6.31
CA CYS A 112 -1.63 -11.72 -6.73
C CYS A 112 -2.47 -12.53 -7.71
N LYS A 113 -2.07 -13.77 -8.02
CA LYS A 113 -2.73 -14.62 -9.02
C LYS A 113 -4.24 -14.68 -8.80
N GLY A 114 -5.00 -14.27 -9.82
CA GLY A 114 -6.46 -14.24 -9.78
C GLY A 114 -7.09 -13.00 -9.16
N ASN A 115 -6.31 -11.97 -8.79
CA ASN A 115 -6.81 -10.71 -8.24
C ASN A 115 -6.40 -9.53 -9.14
N ALA A 116 -7.36 -8.65 -9.45
CA ALA A 116 -7.12 -7.49 -10.32
C ALA A 116 -6.32 -6.40 -9.61
N ASN A 117 -6.61 -6.15 -8.33
CA ASN A 117 -5.85 -5.22 -7.50
C ASN A 117 -5.17 -5.99 -6.37
N CYS A 118 -3.88 -5.74 -6.22
CA CYS A 118 -3.07 -6.41 -5.23
C CYS A 118 -2.04 -5.44 -4.66
N VAL A 119 -1.96 -5.37 -3.34
CA VAL A 119 -1.02 -4.51 -2.63
C VAL A 119 -0.22 -5.35 -1.66
N ARG A 120 1.08 -5.04 -1.57
CA ARG A 120 1.97 -5.57 -0.55
C ARG A 120 2.23 -4.51 0.51
N LEU A 121 1.95 -4.85 1.76
CA LEU A 121 2.35 -4.09 2.93
C LEU A 121 3.56 -4.77 3.56
N VAL A 122 4.68 -4.07 3.71
CA VAL A 122 5.88 -4.60 4.38
C VAL A 122 6.19 -3.75 5.59
N THR A 123 6.28 -4.34 6.78
CA THR A 123 6.72 -3.57 7.95
C THR A 123 8.17 -3.14 7.77
N MET A 124 8.42 -1.85 7.98
CA MET A 124 9.77 -1.31 7.97
C MET A 124 10.47 -1.65 9.29
N PRO A 125 11.75 -2.10 9.25
CA PRO A 125 12.56 -2.22 10.45
C PRO A 125 12.61 -0.88 11.18
N ASP A 126 12.38 -0.89 12.48
CA ASP A 126 12.39 0.29 13.34
C ASP A 126 13.73 0.46 14.09
N GLY A 127 14.73 -0.36 13.74
CA GLY A 127 16.04 -0.41 14.41
C GLY A 127 16.02 -1.06 15.78
N LYS A 128 14.84 -1.46 16.29
CA LYS A 128 14.68 -2.24 17.53
C LYS A 128 14.42 -3.71 17.22
N THR A 129 13.77 -3.98 16.10
CA THR A 129 13.52 -5.33 15.60
C THR A 129 13.73 -5.39 14.08
N ASP A 130 14.47 -6.39 13.61
CA ASP A 130 14.65 -6.66 12.16
C ASP A 130 13.51 -7.52 11.59
N ALA A 131 12.52 -7.86 12.42
CA ALA A 131 11.40 -8.69 12.02
C ALA A 131 10.48 -7.92 11.05
N THR A 132 10.66 -8.17 9.76
CA THR A 132 9.74 -7.68 8.74
C THR A 132 8.56 -8.63 8.56
N ARG A 133 7.36 -8.08 8.54
CA ARG A 133 6.11 -8.79 8.23
C ARG A 133 5.62 -8.31 6.89
N THR A 134 5.31 -9.25 6.00
CA THR A 134 4.71 -8.95 4.70
C THR A 134 3.27 -9.41 4.69
N ILE A 135 2.36 -8.52 4.30
CA ILE A 135 0.94 -8.80 4.12
C ILE A 135 0.61 -8.54 2.66
N TYR A 136 -0.03 -9.51 2.01
CA TYR A 136 -0.58 -9.35 0.67
C TYR A 136 -2.08 -9.16 0.76
N LEU A 137 -2.56 -8.08 0.15
CA LEU A 137 -3.94 -7.64 0.18
C LEU A 137 -4.52 -7.65 -1.23
N ALA A 138 -5.74 -8.14 -1.37
CA ALA A 138 -6.50 -8.11 -2.61
C ALA A 138 -7.87 -7.43 -2.43
N HIS A 139 -8.27 -6.68 -3.46
CA HIS A 139 -9.58 -6.04 -3.61
C HIS A 139 -10.13 -6.26 -5.02
#